data_AF-A0AAU5U403-F1
#
_entry.id   AF-A0AAU5U403-F1
#
_cell.length_a   1.000
_cell.length_b   1.000
_cell.length_c   1.000
_cell.angle_alpha   90.00
_cell.angle_beta   90.00
_cell.angle_gamma   90.00
#
_symmetry.space_group_name_H-M   'P 1'
#
loop_
_entity.id
_entity.type
_entity.pdbx_description
1 polymer ?
#
loop_
_entity_poly.entity_id
_entity_poly.type
_entity_poly.pdbx_seq_one_letter_code
_entity_poly.pdbx_strand_id
1 'polypeptide(L)'
;MGGTEGGSRAIALLLARHWRAAHDYAVICLASSSGSAELVTAAAFHRVFGRANGGAVRPQLLAAVRETVKEWAAEDRISAALPELGKPTGGRGLRAARGVTPERRQLAERAFLALPGASQCLLWHIEVEAEPISVPAGLLGVDVGRAADALQQTREQFRQGCVRAHRELAPSKECGFYNRLLDVPIRRGGPLLPDVQRHLTECRFCRHAAEQLSHFEGGLDVLLAETVLGWGARRYLDSRPGRGGTRQSPGARPRGGRHRPAPARRLAAPRRNAKAVAVVGLTALALLATVLVARGWSGDNGVPEQGATWGAPSGNRTIPSAPPTPVGSPSAASATDPVEVGHGRFRSATADLCLDLHGDTAADGVAAVLAACSTALSQQWSYQDDGLLRSLAAPALCLASDPDKGSVVLAGCLVHAGEVQYDLTVRGEILLRWHRALAIAPGKGPDVVVADRDGAEDQRWVLETTESAVTGEPRKKSGTGEKGEKATPKGEKGDGLLPAVPSPRLPVRPPSEDRPHDDGPDPYETRMAQVDHREEPAAEVVPRRPAEVPAAVSEKAADIVTSLGSVLR
;
A
#
# COMPACT_ATOMS: atom_id res chain seq x y z
N MET A 1 -3.29 0.73 48.54
CA MET A 1 -3.12 -0.73 48.42
C MET A 1 -2.80 -1.05 46.96
N GLY A 2 -1.53 -0.89 46.54
CA GLY A 2 -1.06 -1.18 45.19
C GLY A 2 0.01 -2.26 45.26
N GLY A 3 -0.44 -3.52 45.38
CA GLY A 3 0.45 -4.67 45.50
C GLY A 3 0.92 -5.18 44.14
N THR A 4 2.05 -5.89 44.14
CA THR A 4 2.62 -6.65 43.00
C THR A 4 1.58 -7.48 42.23
N GLU A 5 0.52 -7.94 42.90
CA GLU A 5 -0.63 -8.63 42.29
C GLU A 5 -1.41 -7.81 41.25
N GLY A 6 -1.57 -6.50 41.48
CA GLY A 6 -2.22 -5.59 40.54
C GLY A 6 -1.41 -5.42 39.25
N GLY A 7 -0.09 -5.35 39.39
CA GLY A 7 0.85 -5.34 38.26
C GLY A 7 0.81 -6.65 37.47
N SER A 8 0.84 -7.79 38.14
CA SER A 8 0.76 -9.11 37.50
C SER A 8 -0.56 -9.32 36.74
N ARG A 9 -1.70 -8.89 37.30
CA ARG A 9 -3.00 -8.97 36.62
C ARG A 9 -3.07 -8.07 35.39
N ALA A 10 -2.52 -6.86 35.47
CA ALA A 10 -2.47 -5.94 34.33
C ALA A 10 -1.61 -6.50 33.19
N ILE A 11 -0.43 -7.07 33.51
CA ILE A 11 0.45 -7.72 32.54
C ILE A 11 -0.24 -8.92 31.88
N ALA A 12 -0.93 -9.77 32.65
CA ALA A 12 -1.67 -10.91 32.11
C ALA A 12 -2.76 -10.49 31.12
N LEU A 13 -3.51 -9.42 31.42
CA LEU A 13 -4.53 -8.88 30.52
C LEU A 13 -3.93 -8.29 29.24
N LEU A 14 -2.80 -7.59 29.34
CA LEU A 14 -2.08 -7.06 28.17
C LEU A 14 -1.55 -8.20 27.29
N LEU A 15 -0.95 -9.23 27.90
CA LEU A 15 -0.52 -10.44 27.18
C LEU A 15 -1.70 -11.08 26.46
N ALA A 16 -2.79 -11.40 27.17
CA ALA A 16 -3.95 -12.06 26.59
C ALA A 16 -4.52 -11.29 25.38
N ARG A 17 -4.51 -9.95 25.45
CA ARG A 17 -5.05 -9.07 24.41
C ARG A 17 -4.14 -8.88 23.20
N HIS A 18 -2.83 -8.80 23.41
CA HIS A 18 -1.89 -8.42 22.35
C HIS A 18 -1.06 -9.59 21.82
N TRP A 19 -1.04 -10.73 22.52
CA TRP A 19 -0.22 -11.89 22.16
C TRP A 19 -0.49 -12.37 20.74
N ARG A 20 -1.76 -12.54 20.38
CA ARG A 20 -2.14 -13.08 19.07
C ARG A 20 -1.60 -12.23 17.92
N ALA A 21 -1.78 -10.91 18.01
CA ALA A 21 -1.30 -9.96 17.01
C ALA A 21 0.24 -10.01 16.88
N ALA A 22 0.96 -9.94 18.00
CA ALA A 22 2.42 -10.00 18.01
C ALA A 22 2.95 -11.34 17.47
N HIS A 23 2.31 -12.45 17.85
CA HIS A 23 2.65 -13.78 17.36
C HIS A 23 2.38 -13.95 15.86
N ASP A 24 1.22 -13.55 15.36
CA ASP A 24 0.90 -13.64 13.92
C ASP A 24 1.93 -12.84 13.09
N TYR A 25 2.38 -11.69 13.59
CA TYR A 25 3.44 -10.92 12.94
C TYR A 25 4.82 -11.59 13.05
N ALA A 26 5.16 -12.20 14.18
CA ALA A 26 6.39 -12.99 14.32
C ALA A 26 6.44 -14.15 13.31
N VAL A 27 5.30 -14.82 13.07
CA VAL A 27 5.17 -15.85 12.03
C VAL A 27 5.45 -15.28 10.63
N ILE A 28 4.95 -14.09 10.34
CA ILE A 28 5.20 -13.38 9.08
C ILE A 28 6.69 -13.02 8.94
N CYS A 29 7.31 -12.46 9.98
CA CYS A 29 8.71 -12.05 9.97
C CYS A 29 9.67 -13.24 9.85
N LEU A 30 9.33 -14.40 10.42
CA LEU A 30 10.14 -15.62 10.35
C LEU A 30 9.80 -16.50 9.14
N ALA A 31 8.66 -16.26 8.49
CA ALA A 31 8.05 -17.18 7.52
C ALA A 31 7.97 -18.62 8.07
N SER A 32 7.62 -18.74 9.37
CA SER A 32 7.49 -20.01 10.09
C SER A 32 6.60 -19.86 11.31
N SER A 33 5.76 -20.87 11.58
CA SER A 33 4.93 -20.96 12.78
C SER A 33 5.54 -21.86 13.87
N SER A 34 6.86 -22.07 13.83
CA SER A 34 7.59 -22.86 14.82
C SER A 34 7.65 -22.16 16.19
N GLY A 35 8.14 -22.86 17.21
CA GLY A 35 8.35 -22.29 18.55
C GLY A 35 9.25 -21.03 18.57
N SER A 36 10.05 -20.79 17.52
CA SER A 36 10.80 -19.55 17.37
C SER A 36 9.90 -18.30 17.30
N ALA A 37 8.70 -18.41 16.75
CA ALA A 37 7.73 -17.31 16.72
C ALA A 37 7.23 -16.96 18.12
N GLU A 38 6.97 -17.96 18.97
CA GLU A 38 6.61 -17.77 20.38
C GLU A 38 7.76 -17.12 21.15
N LEU A 39 9.00 -17.57 20.94
CA LEU A 39 10.20 -16.99 21.57
C LEU A 39 10.39 -15.51 21.21
N VAL A 40 10.30 -15.17 19.92
CA VAL A 40 10.39 -13.78 19.44
C VAL A 40 9.26 -12.94 20.05
N THR A 41 8.05 -13.47 20.08
CA THR A 41 6.88 -12.78 20.66
C THR A 41 7.13 -12.48 22.13
N ALA A 42 7.53 -13.48 22.92
CA ALA A 42 7.83 -13.29 24.34
C ALA A 42 8.96 -12.28 24.58
N ALA A 43 10.02 -12.32 23.77
CA ALA A 43 11.11 -11.35 23.84
C ALA A 43 10.64 -9.92 23.53
N ALA A 44 9.74 -9.74 22.56
CA ALA A 44 9.15 -8.45 22.23
C ALA A 44 8.31 -7.89 23.40
N PHE A 45 7.50 -8.73 24.04
CA PHE A 45 6.76 -8.35 25.26
C PHE A 45 7.67 -7.93 26.40
N HIS A 46 8.73 -8.71 26.65
CA HIS A 46 9.72 -8.38 27.68
C HIS A 46 10.37 -7.01 27.41
N ARG A 47 10.71 -6.71 26.15
CA ARG A 47 11.31 -5.43 25.74
C ARG A 47 10.34 -4.24 25.89
N VAL A 48 9.07 -4.42 25.54
CA VAL A 48 8.07 -3.35 25.63
C VAL A 48 7.65 -3.09 27.07
N PHE A 49 7.42 -4.12 27.88
CA PHE A 49 7.04 -3.95 29.29
C PHE A 49 8.18 -3.46 30.18
N GLY A 50 9.43 -3.70 29.79
CA GLY A 50 10.60 -3.13 30.46
C GLY A 50 10.79 -1.62 30.25
N ARG A 51 9.95 -0.96 29.44
CA ARG A 51 10.05 0.47 29.12
C ARG A 51 8.68 1.14 29.29
N ALA A 52 8.62 2.22 30.08
CA ALA A 52 7.42 3.05 30.17
C ALA A 52 7.25 3.84 28.87
N ASN A 53 6.52 3.26 27.92
CA ASN A 53 6.29 3.89 26.62
C ASN A 53 4.82 4.36 26.55
N GLY A 54 4.62 5.68 26.52
CA GLY A 54 3.34 6.24 26.08
C GLY A 54 3.06 5.84 24.63
N GLY A 55 1.81 5.84 24.20
CA GLY A 55 1.43 5.43 22.84
C GLY A 55 0.52 4.20 22.79
N ALA A 56 0.23 3.74 21.58
CA ALA A 56 -0.51 2.50 21.37
C ALA A 56 0.40 1.27 21.52
N VAL A 57 0.06 0.38 22.46
CA VAL A 57 0.87 -0.79 22.83
C VAL A 57 1.04 -1.78 21.66
N ARG A 58 0.00 -1.98 20.85
CA ARG A 58 0.04 -2.98 19.75
C ARG A 58 1.06 -2.63 18.65
N PRO A 59 1.08 -1.41 18.07
CA PRO A 59 2.18 -0.96 17.19
C PRO A 59 3.58 -1.18 17.78
N GLN A 60 3.75 -0.87 19.08
CA GLN A 60 5.05 -0.98 19.75
C GLN A 60 5.51 -2.43 19.87
N LEU A 61 4.60 -3.35 20.19
CA LEU A 61 4.89 -4.79 20.23
C LEU A 61 5.29 -5.33 18.85
N LEU A 62 4.58 -4.91 17.80
CA LEU A 62 4.90 -5.34 16.43
C LEU A 62 6.25 -4.79 15.97
N ALA A 63 6.54 -3.52 16.25
CA ALA A 63 7.86 -2.95 16.01
C ALA A 63 8.95 -3.70 16.80
N ALA A 64 8.70 -4.03 18.08
CA ALA A 64 9.64 -4.81 18.89
C ALA A 64 9.89 -6.22 18.33
N VAL A 65 8.85 -6.91 17.83
CA VAL A 65 8.99 -8.19 17.11
C VAL A 65 9.94 -8.04 15.91
N ARG A 66 9.72 -7.01 15.08
CA ARG A 66 10.58 -6.75 13.91
C ARG A 66 12.03 -6.55 14.31
N GLU A 67 12.29 -5.69 15.30
CA GLU A 67 13.65 -5.41 15.76
C GLU A 67 14.30 -6.64 16.39
N THR A 68 13.56 -7.44 17.16
CA THR A 68 14.08 -8.70 17.73
C THR A 68 14.47 -9.70 16.64
N VAL A 69 13.62 -9.92 15.63
CA VAL A 69 13.97 -10.82 14.51
C VAL A 69 15.19 -10.30 13.76
N LYS A 70 15.28 -9.00 13.52
CA LYS A 70 16.41 -8.37 12.83
C LYS A 70 17.72 -8.53 13.60
N GLU A 71 17.71 -8.30 14.91
CA GLU A 71 18.86 -8.49 15.80
C GLU A 71 19.30 -9.96 15.83
N TRP A 72 18.36 -10.89 16.01
CA TRP A 72 18.67 -12.33 16.06
C TRP A 72 19.18 -12.87 14.73
N ALA A 73 18.64 -12.37 13.60
CA ALA A 73 19.12 -12.71 12.26
C ALA A 73 20.50 -12.09 11.94
N ALA A 74 20.92 -11.07 12.70
CA ALA A 74 22.24 -10.47 12.59
C ALA A 74 23.31 -11.23 13.39
N GLU A 75 22.91 -11.90 14.46
CA GLU A 75 23.79 -12.69 15.33
C GLU A 75 23.97 -14.12 14.78
N ASP A 76 25.17 -14.45 14.34
CA ASP A 76 25.46 -15.71 13.65
C ASP A 76 25.18 -16.94 14.53
N ARG A 77 25.45 -16.85 15.84
CA ARG A 77 25.18 -17.94 16.78
C ARG A 77 23.69 -18.23 16.94
N ILE A 78 22.87 -17.18 17.06
CA ILE A 78 21.41 -17.30 17.19
C ILE A 78 20.81 -17.79 15.87
N SER A 79 21.28 -17.25 14.75
CA SER A 79 20.86 -17.67 13.40
C SER A 79 21.20 -19.13 13.11
N ALA A 80 22.32 -19.65 13.63
CA ALA A 80 22.66 -21.07 13.53
C ALA A 80 21.74 -21.96 14.39
N ALA A 81 21.33 -21.49 15.57
CA ALA A 81 20.43 -22.23 16.47
C ALA A 81 18.97 -22.20 16.01
N LEU A 82 18.56 -21.15 15.28
CA LEU A 82 17.21 -20.94 14.78
C LEU A 82 17.22 -20.80 13.24
N PRO A 83 17.20 -21.93 12.49
CA PRO A 83 17.36 -21.92 11.02
C PRO A 83 16.34 -21.05 10.26
N GLU A 84 15.18 -20.81 10.87
CA GLU A 84 14.10 -19.96 10.32
C GLU A 84 14.54 -18.51 10.11
N LEU A 85 15.48 -18.00 10.93
CA LEU A 85 16.08 -16.68 10.75
C LEU A 85 16.88 -16.57 9.45
N GLY A 86 17.38 -17.70 8.94
CA GLY A 86 18.14 -17.76 7.69
C GLY A 86 17.30 -17.66 6.41
N LYS A 87 15.96 -17.74 6.51
CA LYS A 87 15.05 -17.72 5.34
C LYS A 87 15.07 -16.37 4.63
N PRO A 88 15.26 -16.32 3.30
CA PRO A 88 15.28 -15.07 2.53
C PRO A 88 13.94 -14.35 2.54
N THR A 89 12.82 -15.06 2.63
CA THR A 89 11.47 -14.48 2.73
C THR A 89 11.07 -14.06 4.15
N GLY A 90 11.91 -14.41 5.14
CA GLY A 90 11.73 -14.15 6.58
C GLY A 90 12.89 -13.34 7.16
N GLY A 91 13.55 -13.87 8.20
CA GLY A 91 14.55 -13.13 8.99
C GLY A 91 15.72 -12.56 8.18
N ARG A 92 16.27 -13.30 7.21
CA ARG A 92 17.36 -12.83 6.35
C ARG A 92 16.91 -11.67 5.46
N GLY A 93 15.71 -11.77 4.88
CA GLY A 93 15.12 -10.70 4.08
C GLY A 93 14.85 -9.45 4.92
N LEU A 94 14.30 -9.63 6.13
CA LEU A 94 14.08 -8.54 7.07
C LEU A 94 15.39 -7.86 7.49
N ARG A 95 16.47 -8.62 7.70
CA ARG A 95 17.81 -8.07 7.98
C ARG A 95 18.35 -7.25 6.81
N ALA A 96 18.14 -7.73 5.58
CA ALA A 96 18.58 -7.05 4.36
C ALA A 96 17.74 -5.79 4.04
N ALA A 97 16.49 -5.73 4.52
CA ALA A 97 15.64 -4.56 4.37
C ALA A 97 16.25 -3.35 5.10
N ARG A 98 16.22 -2.18 4.46
CA ARG A 98 16.73 -0.93 5.05
C ARG A 98 16.02 -0.66 6.39
N GLY A 99 16.79 -0.29 7.41
CA GLY A 99 16.27 0.03 8.74
C GLY A 99 15.64 1.42 8.89
N VAL A 100 15.62 2.21 7.82
CA VAL A 100 15.05 3.56 7.80
C VAL A 100 13.69 3.49 7.12
N THR A 101 12.69 4.17 7.68
CA THR A 101 11.37 4.32 7.08
C THR A 101 11.53 4.84 5.64
N PRO A 102 10.95 4.15 4.65
CA PRO A 102 11.05 4.55 3.25
C PRO A 102 10.66 6.02 3.07
N GLU A 103 11.33 6.76 2.16
CA GLU A 103 11.03 8.19 1.91
C GLU A 103 9.52 8.42 1.70
N ARG A 104 8.85 7.50 1.00
CA ARG A 104 7.41 7.50 0.75
C ARG A 104 6.49 7.34 1.97
N ARG A 105 7.02 7.06 3.17
CA ARG A 105 6.23 6.91 4.42
C ARG A 105 6.69 7.88 5.52
N GLN A 106 7.71 8.70 5.30
CA GLN A 106 8.28 9.59 6.31
C GLN A 106 7.27 10.63 6.85
N LEU A 107 6.37 11.13 5.99
CA LEU A 107 5.37 12.12 6.42
C LEU A 107 4.35 11.49 7.36
N ALA A 108 3.79 10.34 6.96
CA ALA A 108 2.87 9.56 7.78
C ALA A 108 3.52 9.05 9.06
N GLU A 109 4.79 8.65 9.05
CA GLU A 109 5.52 8.26 10.25
C GLU A 109 5.61 9.41 11.25
N ARG A 110 6.13 10.56 10.80
CA ARG A 110 6.26 11.76 11.64
C ARG A 110 4.90 12.19 12.19
N ALA A 111 3.87 12.17 11.36
CA ALA A 111 2.51 12.51 11.76
C ALA A 111 1.95 11.53 12.80
N PHE A 112 2.12 10.21 12.61
CA PHE A 112 1.59 9.18 13.50
C PHE A 112 2.27 9.22 14.87
N LEU A 113 3.60 9.34 14.89
CA LEU A 113 4.38 9.46 16.13
C LEU A 113 4.06 10.74 16.90
N ALA A 114 3.65 11.81 16.22
CA ALA A 114 3.24 13.06 16.86
C ALA A 114 1.81 13.03 17.45
N LEU A 115 1.00 12.03 17.11
CA LEU A 115 -0.33 11.88 17.70
C LEU A 115 -0.26 11.45 19.16
N PRO A 116 -1.21 11.88 20.02
CA PRO A 116 -1.37 11.33 21.35
C PRO A 116 -1.58 9.81 21.30
N GLY A 117 -1.13 9.09 22.34
CA GLY A 117 -1.21 7.63 22.35
C GLY A 117 -2.64 7.07 22.23
N ALA A 118 -3.63 7.80 22.75
CA ALA A 118 -5.02 7.43 22.61
C ALA A 118 -5.54 7.56 21.16
N SER A 119 -5.06 8.57 20.42
CA SER A 119 -5.31 8.74 18.98
C SER A 119 -4.64 7.63 18.15
N GLN A 120 -3.38 7.29 18.47
CA GLN A 120 -2.70 6.15 17.85
C GLN A 120 -3.45 4.84 18.10
N CYS A 121 -4.03 4.66 19.30
CA CYS A 121 -4.81 3.49 19.66
C CYS A 121 -6.07 3.38 18.80
N LEU A 122 -6.85 4.46 18.69
CA LEU A 122 -8.05 4.48 17.84
C LEU A 122 -7.73 4.13 16.38
N LEU A 123 -6.75 4.81 15.78
CA LEU A 123 -6.37 4.55 14.39
C LEU A 123 -5.89 3.12 14.18
N TRP A 124 -5.00 2.62 15.04
CA TRP A 124 -4.44 1.29 14.84
C TRP A 124 -5.49 0.19 14.94
N HIS A 125 -6.34 0.26 15.98
CA HIS A 125 -7.32 -0.78 16.24
C HIS A 125 -8.44 -0.80 15.18
N ILE A 126 -8.87 0.37 14.69
CA ILE A 126 -9.91 0.45 13.67
C ILE A 126 -9.35 0.20 12.26
N GLU A 127 -8.32 0.95 11.86
CA GLU A 127 -7.81 0.88 10.49
C GLU A 127 -6.98 -0.37 10.26
N VAL A 128 -6.01 -0.67 11.12
CA VAL A 128 -5.06 -1.75 10.84
C VAL A 128 -5.60 -3.10 11.28
N GLU A 129 -6.11 -3.20 12.51
CA GLU A 129 -6.59 -4.49 13.06
C GLU A 129 -8.00 -4.88 12.59
N ALA A 130 -8.74 -3.93 12.01
CA ALA A 130 -10.15 -4.09 11.62
C ALA A 130 -11.02 -4.61 12.78
N GLU A 131 -10.77 -4.12 14.00
CA GLU A 131 -11.58 -4.42 15.19
C GLU A 131 -12.78 -3.45 15.28
N PRO A 132 -13.90 -3.85 15.90
CA PRO A 132 -15.04 -2.95 16.11
C PRO A 132 -14.67 -1.84 17.10
N ILE A 133 -15.29 -0.66 16.95
CA ILE A 133 -15.04 0.54 17.78
C ILE A 133 -15.18 0.31 19.29
N SER A 134 -15.96 -0.69 19.69
CA SER A 134 -16.08 -1.11 21.10
C SER A 134 -14.75 -1.57 21.71
N VAL A 135 -13.83 -2.11 20.92
CA VAL A 135 -12.52 -2.55 21.41
C VAL A 135 -11.67 -1.36 21.84
N PRO A 136 -11.32 -0.38 20.98
CA PRO A 136 -10.55 0.78 21.43
C PRO A 136 -11.31 1.66 22.42
N ALA A 137 -12.64 1.73 22.38
CA ALA A 137 -13.42 2.41 23.42
C ALA A 137 -13.16 1.80 24.81
N GLY A 138 -13.21 0.47 24.91
CA GLY A 138 -12.89 -0.25 26.16
C GLY A 138 -11.42 -0.14 26.58
N LEU A 139 -10.48 0.01 25.63
CA LEU A 139 -9.06 0.24 25.95
C LEU A 139 -8.81 1.62 26.55
N LEU A 140 -9.56 2.61 26.07
CA LEU A 140 -9.42 4.00 26.47
C LEU A 140 -10.33 4.37 27.65
N GLY A 141 -11.22 3.46 28.06
CA GLY A 141 -12.16 3.69 29.15
C GLY A 141 -13.22 4.74 28.82
N VAL A 142 -13.60 4.86 27.54
CA VAL A 142 -14.60 5.82 27.05
C VAL A 142 -15.79 5.07 26.44
N ASP A 143 -16.94 5.75 26.33
CA ASP A 143 -18.10 5.20 25.65
C ASP A 143 -17.86 5.11 24.12
N VAL A 144 -18.67 4.28 23.46
CA VAL A 144 -18.55 3.99 22.03
C VAL A 144 -18.81 5.22 21.16
N GLY A 145 -19.76 6.09 21.54
CA GLY A 145 -20.09 7.30 20.80
C GLY A 145 -18.92 8.29 20.81
N ARG A 146 -18.37 8.57 22.00
CA ARG A 146 -17.20 9.41 22.16
C ARG A 146 -15.97 8.86 21.43
N ALA A 147 -15.77 7.54 21.43
CA ALA A 147 -14.70 6.90 20.66
C ALA A 147 -14.88 7.10 19.15
N ALA A 148 -16.12 7.01 18.65
CA ALA A 148 -16.42 7.22 17.23
C ALA A 148 -16.16 8.68 16.80
N ASP A 149 -16.56 9.67 17.61
CA ASP A 149 -16.28 11.07 17.35
C ASP A 149 -14.77 11.36 17.40
N ALA A 150 -14.08 10.83 18.41
CA ALA A 150 -12.63 10.96 18.56
C ALA A 150 -11.87 10.32 17.39
N LEU A 151 -12.37 9.23 16.80
CA LEU A 151 -11.78 8.60 15.62
C LEU A 151 -11.84 9.54 14.41
N GLN A 152 -12.99 10.17 14.13
CA GLN A 152 -13.10 11.13 13.02
C GLN A 152 -12.15 12.31 13.20
N GLN A 153 -12.10 12.86 14.42
CA GLN A 153 -11.15 13.92 14.75
C GLN A 153 -9.70 13.46 14.58
N THR A 154 -9.38 12.24 15.00
CA THR A 154 -8.03 11.69 14.91
C THR A 154 -7.59 11.48 13.45
N ARG A 155 -8.49 11.02 12.57
CA ARG A 155 -8.20 10.90 11.12
C ARG A 155 -7.83 12.27 10.52
N GLU A 156 -8.57 13.31 10.88
CA GLU A 156 -8.27 14.68 10.44
C GLU A 156 -6.95 15.18 11.04
N GLN A 157 -6.70 14.97 12.33
CA GLN A 157 -5.44 15.33 12.98
C GLN A 157 -4.24 14.64 12.33
N PHE A 158 -4.40 13.37 11.95
CA PHE A 158 -3.37 12.62 11.25
C PHE A 158 -3.08 13.21 9.87
N ARG A 159 -4.13 13.53 9.09
CA ARG A 159 -4.00 14.22 7.80
C ARG A 159 -3.28 15.55 7.92
N GLN A 160 -3.70 16.39 8.86
CA GLN A 160 -3.05 17.67 9.15
C GLN A 160 -1.60 17.49 9.62
N GLY A 161 -1.32 16.41 10.36
CA GLY A 161 0.02 15.96 10.70
C GLY A 161 0.89 15.72 9.45
N CYS A 162 0.38 14.99 8.46
CA CYS A 162 1.08 14.74 7.19
C CYS A 162 1.34 16.04 6.41
N VAL A 163 0.34 16.92 6.32
CA VAL A 163 0.46 18.23 5.65
C VAL A 163 1.53 19.10 6.33
N ARG A 164 1.55 19.12 7.67
CA ARG A 164 2.57 19.82 8.46
C ARG A 164 3.96 19.21 8.28
N ALA A 165 4.07 17.88 8.37
CA ALA A 165 5.33 17.17 8.15
C ALA A 165 5.91 17.46 6.77
N HIS A 166 5.08 17.57 5.74
CA HIS A 166 5.53 17.95 4.41
C HIS A 166 6.14 19.36 4.38
N ARG A 167 5.53 20.33 5.06
CA ARG A 167 6.08 21.71 5.12
C ARG A 167 7.39 21.78 5.88
N GLU A 168 7.52 20.99 6.96
CA GLU A 168 8.72 20.94 7.79
C GLU A 168 9.90 20.23 7.10
N LEU A 169 9.61 19.20 6.30
CA LEU A 169 10.61 18.38 5.59
C LEU A 169 10.80 18.81 4.13
N ALA A 170 10.14 19.88 3.68
CA ALA A 170 10.19 20.35 2.30
C ALA A 170 11.63 20.68 1.88
N PRO A 171 12.14 20.10 0.78
CA PRO A 171 13.52 20.34 0.32
C PRO A 171 13.71 21.75 -0.26
N SER A 172 12.63 22.39 -0.71
CA SER A 172 12.64 23.75 -1.27
C SER A 172 11.42 24.55 -0.82
N LYS A 173 11.51 25.89 -0.89
CA LYS A 173 10.37 26.79 -0.62
C LYS A 173 9.20 26.57 -1.59
N GLU A 174 9.51 26.16 -2.83
CA GLU A 174 8.53 25.80 -3.85
C GLU A 174 7.68 24.60 -3.43
N CYS A 175 8.30 23.53 -2.90
CA CYS A 175 7.57 22.39 -2.34
C CYS A 175 6.62 22.84 -1.22
N GLY A 176 7.09 23.74 -0.34
CA GLY A 176 6.28 24.31 0.72
C GLY A 176 5.04 25.07 0.22
N PHE A 177 5.14 25.75 -0.94
CA PHE A 177 4.02 26.40 -1.61
C PHE A 177 3.02 25.38 -2.16
N TYR A 178 3.50 24.39 -2.94
CA TYR A 178 2.63 23.38 -3.56
C TYR A 178 1.88 22.51 -2.55
N ASN A 179 2.41 22.33 -1.34
CA ASN A 179 1.69 21.65 -0.26
C ASN A 179 0.26 22.19 -0.02
N ARG A 180 0.10 23.52 -0.03
CA ARG A 180 -1.20 24.17 0.19
C ARG A 180 -2.17 23.89 -0.94
N LEU A 181 -1.64 23.67 -2.15
CA LEU A 181 -2.40 23.39 -3.36
C LEU A 181 -2.68 21.89 -3.57
N LEU A 182 -2.00 21.01 -2.82
CA LEU A 182 -2.20 19.56 -2.88
C LEU A 182 -3.35 19.08 -1.97
N ASP A 183 -3.41 19.57 -0.72
CA ASP A 183 -4.30 19.00 0.29
C ASP A 183 -5.80 19.15 -0.04
N VAL A 184 -6.22 20.36 -0.42
CA VAL A 184 -7.64 20.67 -0.64
C VAL A 184 -8.22 19.94 -1.85
N PRO A 185 -7.57 19.90 -3.04
CA PRO A 185 -8.13 19.18 -4.18
C PRO A 185 -8.20 17.67 -3.96
N ILE A 186 -7.18 17.07 -3.33
CA ILE A 186 -7.16 15.62 -3.02
C ILE A 186 -8.38 15.26 -2.15
N ARG A 187 -8.67 16.06 -1.13
CA ARG A 187 -9.85 15.87 -0.27
C ARG A 187 -11.19 15.96 -1.01
N ARG A 188 -11.24 16.72 -2.11
CA ARG A 188 -12.47 16.90 -2.91
C ARG A 188 -12.60 15.86 -4.01
N GLY A 189 -11.60 14.99 -4.21
CA GLY A 189 -11.54 14.08 -5.36
C GLY A 189 -11.48 14.81 -6.71
N GLY A 190 -11.07 16.08 -6.71
CA GLY A 190 -11.01 16.91 -7.92
C GLY A 190 -9.64 16.85 -8.61
N PRO A 191 -9.54 17.26 -9.88
CA PRO A 191 -8.26 17.34 -10.57
C PRO A 191 -7.34 18.35 -9.91
N LEU A 192 -6.04 18.04 -9.87
CA LEU A 192 -5.01 18.98 -9.44
C LEU A 192 -4.84 20.08 -10.48
N LEU A 193 -4.41 21.28 -10.05
CA LEU A 193 -4.01 22.36 -10.96
C LEU A 193 -2.85 21.91 -11.87
N PRO A 194 -2.81 22.30 -13.16
CA PRO A 194 -1.76 21.86 -14.08
C PRO A 194 -0.33 22.12 -13.57
N ASP A 195 -0.09 23.27 -12.93
CA ASP A 195 1.21 23.59 -12.32
C ASP A 195 1.59 22.64 -11.20
N VAL A 196 0.61 22.23 -10.38
CA VAL A 196 0.82 21.23 -9.33
C VAL A 196 1.14 19.88 -9.97
N GLN A 197 0.42 19.48 -11.01
CA GLN A 197 0.68 18.23 -11.72
C GLN A 197 2.10 18.19 -12.28
N ARG A 198 2.53 19.26 -12.96
CA ARG A 198 3.90 19.45 -13.45
C ARG A 198 4.94 19.43 -12.32
N HIS A 199 4.64 20.00 -11.16
CA HIS A 199 5.57 19.88 -10.04
C HIS A 199 5.70 18.43 -9.54
N LEU A 200 4.60 17.66 -9.48
CA LEU A 200 4.63 16.24 -9.14
C LEU A 200 5.39 15.39 -10.17
N THR A 201 5.46 15.86 -11.43
CA THR A 201 6.25 15.26 -12.51
C THR A 201 7.75 15.53 -12.40
N GLU A 202 8.18 16.40 -11.51
CA GLU A 202 9.60 16.71 -11.35
C GLU A 202 10.08 16.37 -9.92
N CYS A 203 9.21 16.55 -8.92
CA CYS A 203 9.55 16.44 -7.50
C CYS A 203 9.07 15.12 -6.88
N ARG A 204 10.02 14.20 -6.62
CA ARG A 204 9.74 12.93 -5.92
C ARG A 204 9.11 13.12 -4.53
N PHE A 205 9.54 14.15 -3.80
CA PHE A 205 9.06 14.43 -2.44
C PHE A 205 7.58 14.80 -2.44
N CYS A 206 7.16 15.72 -3.30
CA CYS A 206 5.76 16.12 -3.41
C CYS A 206 4.88 15.01 -4.00
N ARG A 207 5.41 14.16 -4.89
CA ARG A 207 4.68 12.97 -5.37
C ARG A 207 4.37 11.99 -4.24
N HIS A 208 5.37 11.65 -3.42
CA HIS A 208 5.16 10.82 -2.23
C HIS A 208 4.20 11.48 -1.23
N ALA A 209 4.17 12.80 -1.15
CA ALA A 209 3.24 13.51 -0.30
C ALA A 209 1.80 13.43 -0.81
N ALA A 210 1.60 13.63 -2.11
CA ALA A 210 0.31 13.48 -2.75
C ALA A 210 -0.24 12.07 -2.49
N GLU A 211 0.56 11.01 -2.72
CA GLU A 211 0.10 9.64 -2.46
C GLU A 211 -0.27 9.40 -1.00
N GLN A 212 0.56 9.82 -0.04
CA GLN A 212 0.19 9.67 1.36
C GLN A 212 -1.12 10.39 1.70
N LEU A 213 -1.43 11.51 1.03
CA LEU A 213 -2.68 12.25 1.23
C LEU A 213 -3.90 11.60 0.53
N SER A 214 -3.74 10.81 -0.53
CA SER A 214 -4.89 10.10 -1.13
C SER A 214 -5.37 8.93 -0.30
N HIS A 215 -4.50 8.28 0.48
CA HIS A 215 -4.88 7.14 1.34
C HIS A 215 -6.00 7.47 2.35
N PHE A 216 -6.22 8.75 2.63
CA PHE A 216 -7.31 9.21 3.50
C PHE A 216 -8.70 9.08 2.86
N GLU A 217 -8.80 9.01 1.53
CA GLU A 217 -10.05 8.74 0.81
C GLU A 217 -10.32 7.23 0.67
N GLY A 218 -9.31 6.40 0.99
CA GLY A 218 -9.35 4.94 0.98
C GLY A 218 -7.93 4.39 1.02
N GLY A 219 -7.67 3.33 1.80
CA GLY A 219 -6.33 2.75 1.94
C GLY A 219 -5.52 3.22 3.16
N LEU A 220 -6.17 3.92 4.11
CA LEU A 220 -5.51 4.41 5.33
C LEU A 220 -4.87 3.28 6.17
N ASP A 221 -5.47 2.09 6.12
CA ASP A 221 -4.95 0.85 6.67
C ASP A 221 -3.59 0.45 6.09
N VAL A 222 -3.45 0.47 4.77
CA VAL A 222 -2.20 0.20 4.05
C VAL A 222 -1.16 1.24 4.40
N LEU A 223 -1.53 2.53 4.38
CA LEU A 223 -0.62 3.61 4.77
C LEU A 223 -0.09 3.39 6.19
N LEU A 224 -0.96 3.20 7.18
CA LEU A 224 -0.58 3.02 8.57
C LEU A 224 0.27 1.76 8.79
N ALA A 225 -0.11 0.63 8.20
CA ALA A 225 0.65 -0.60 8.34
C ALA A 225 2.03 -0.50 7.70
N GLU A 226 2.15 0.08 6.50
CA GLU A 226 3.44 0.29 5.84
C GLU A 226 4.31 1.30 6.58
N THR A 227 3.70 2.34 7.16
CA THR A 227 4.39 3.33 7.98
C THR A 227 4.98 2.73 9.26
N VAL A 228 4.23 1.90 9.99
CA VAL A 228 4.68 1.36 11.28
C VAL A 228 5.52 0.09 11.10
N LEU A 229 5.07 -0.83 10.26
CA LEU A 229 5.67 -2.17 10.11
C LEU A 229 6.72 -2.22 9.00
N GLY A 230 6.48 -1.51 7.89
CA GLY A 230 7.30 -1.60 6.69
C GLY A 230 7.27 -3.01 6.12
N TRP A 231 8.26 -3.83 6.50
CA TRP A 231 8.37 -5.21 6.03
C TRP A 231 7.21 -6.07 6.55
N GLY A 232 6.57 -6.83 5.65
CA GLY A 232 5.46 -7.71 6.02
C GLY A 232 4.15 -6.98 6.34
N ALA A 233 4.07 -5.65 6.17
CA ALA A 233 2.87 -4.85 6.48
C ALA A 233 1.60 -5.38 5.80
N ARG A 234 1.64 -5.62 4.48
CA ARG A 234 0.49 -6.17 3.73
C ARG A 234 0.08 -7.56 4.21
N ARG A 235 1.04 -8.47 4.38
CA ARG A 235 0.78 -9.83 4.90
C ARG A 235 0.17 -9.78 6.31
N TYR A 236 0.57 -8.78 7.11
CA TYR A 236 -0.01 -8.56 8.44
C TYR A 236 -1.47 -8.10 8.33
N LEU A 237 -1.76 -7.10 7.49
CA LEU A 237 -3.13 -6.65 7.20
C LEU A 237 -4.02 -7.80 6.71
N ASP A 238 -3.53 -8.58 5.74
CA ASP A 238 -4.28 -9.72 5.17
C ASP A 238 -4.58 -10.81 6.22
N SER A 239 -3.75 -10.91 7.27
CA SER A 239 -3.94 -11.86 8.36
C SER A 239 -5.03 -11.44 9.36
N ARG A 240 -5.57 -10.21 9.27
CA ARG A 240 -6.47 -9.68 10.29
C ARG A 240 -7.89 -10.27 10.16
N PRO A 241 -8.49 -10.78 11.26
CA PRO A 241 -9.78 -11.46 11.20
C PRO A 241 -10.92 -10.61 10.63
N GLY A 242 -10.94 -9.30 10.92
CA GLY A 242 -11.98 -8.38 10.44
C GLY A 242 -11.98 -8.13 8.94
N ARG A 243 -10.96 -8.61 8.21
CA ARG A 243 -10.79 -8.41 6.76
C ARG A 243 -11.15 -9.63 5.92
N GLY A 244 -11.82 -10.62 6.52
CA GLY A 244 -12.32 -11.80 5.80
C GLY A 244 -11.23 -12.81 5.44
N GLY A 245 -10.09 -12.79 6.12
CA GLY A 245 -8.99 -13.73 5.88
C GLY A 245 -9.46 -15.18 6.04
N THR A 246 -9.61 -15.90 4.92
CA THR A 246 -9.61 -17.36 4.93
C THR A 246 -8.30 -17.81 5.55
N ARG A 247 -8.42 -18.45 6.71
CA ARG A 247 -7.34 -19.07 7.46
C ARG A 247 -6.64 -20.09 6.54
N GLN A 248 -5.62 -19.68 5.78
CA GLN A 248 -4.73 -20.62 5.12
C GLN A 248 -3.91 -21.28 6.22
N SER A 249 -4.46 -22.38 6.74
CA SER A 249 -3.69 -23.38 7.44
C SER A 249 -2.64 -23.90 6.45
N PRO A 250 -1.33 -23.86 6.75
CA PRO A 250 -0.33 -24.52 5.92
C PRO A 250 -0.46 -26.04 6.11
N GLY A 251 -1.45 -26.64 5.45
CA GLY A 251 -1.74 -28.06 5.61
C GLY A 251 -2.75 -28.55 4.59
N ALA A 252 -2.30 -29.48 3.75
CA ALA A 252 -3.04 -30.26 2.76
C ALA A 252 -3.46 -29.53 1.46
N ARG A 253 -2.64 -29.73 0.41
CA ARG A 253 -3.06 -29.60 -0.99
C ARG A 253 -4.15 -30.64 -1.28
N PRO A 254 -5.24 -30.30 -2.02
CA PRO A 254 -6.06 -31.33 -2.64
C PRO A 254 -5.25 -31.98 -3.75
N ARG A 255 -5.02 -33.29 -3.64
CA ARG A 255 -4.52 -34.13 -4.75
C ARG A 255 -5.66 -34.31 -5.75
N GLY A 256 -5.71 -33.46 -6.78
CA GLY A 256 -6.39 -33.76 -8.05
C GLY A 256 -5.44 -34.55 -8.95
N GLY A 257 -5.84 -35.76 -9.34
CA GLY A 257 -4.97 -36.75 -9.96
C GLY A 257 -4.85 -36.71 -11.48
N ARG A 258 -3.77 -37.37 -11.95
CA ARG A 258 -3.52 -38.00 -13.26
C ARG A 258 -3.45 -37.00 -14.44
N HIS A 259 -2.39 -36.93 -15.23
CA HIS A 259 -1.83 -38.02 -16.03
C HIS A 259 -0.29 -38.01 -16.05
N ARG A 260 0.28 -39.22 -16.02
CA ARG A 260 1.69 -39.53 -16.24
C ARG A 260 1.84 -40.03 -17.67
N PRO A 261 2.98 -39.78 -18.32
CA PRO A 261 3.75 -40.90 -18.83
C PRO A 261 5.18 -40.86 -18.28
N ALA A 262 5.70 -42.04 -17.97
CA ALA A 262 7.12 -42.33 -17.81
C ALA A 262 7.44 -43.47 -18.80
N PRO A 263 8.70 -43.89 -19.03
CA PRO A 263 9.97 -43.38 -18.52
C PRO A 263 11.07 -43.21 -19.60
N ALA A 264 12.17 -42.53 -19.26
CA ALA A 264 13.47 -42.81 -19.89
C ALA A 264 14.56 -42.85 -18.81
N ARG A 265 15.04 -44.06 -18.60
CA ARG A 265 16.12 -44.51 -17.72
C ARG A 265 17.46 -44.13 -18.34
N ARG A 266 18.37 -43.48 -17.61
CA ARG A 266 19.84 -43.50 -17.81
C ARG A 266 20.49 -42.87 -16.56
N LEU A 267 21.00 -43.71 -15.66
CA LEU A 267 22.41 -44.12 -15.47
C LEU A 267 23.09 -43.31 -14.37
N ALA A 268 23.47 -44.03 -13.32
CA ALA A 268 24.21 -43.59 -12.16
C ALA A 268 25.70 -43.41 -12.47
N ALA A 269 26.35 -42.46 -11.80
CA ALA A 269 27.80 -42.45 -11.50
C ALA A 269 28.09 -41.38 -10.41
N PRO A 270 29.22 -41.42 -9.68
CA PRO A 270 29.16 -41.61 -8.24
C PRO A 270 29.74 -40.46 -7.40
N ARG A 271 29.44 -40.60 -6.09
CA ARG A 271 30.03 -39.91 -4.93
C ARG A 271 31.55 -39.86 -4.98
N ARG A 272 32.13 -38.71 -4.61
CA ARG A 272 33.47 -38.63 -4.03
C ARG A 272 33.40 -37.90 -2.69
N ASN A 273 33.81 -38.64 -1.66
CA ASN A 273 34.06 -38.14 -0.31
C ASN A 273 35.41 -37.41 -0.31
N ALA A 274 35.48 -36.26 0.34
CA ALA A 274 36.75 -35.74 0.84
C ALA A 274 36.54 -35.29 2.29
N LYS A 275 37.15 -36.05 3.20
CA LYS A 275 37.42 -35.66 4.58
C LYS A 275 38.82 -35.03 4.60
N ALA A 276 38.97 -33.89 5.27
CA ALA A 276 40.20 -33.42 5.91
C ALA A 276 39.77 -32.31 6.88
N VAL A 277 39.61 -32.61 8.18
CA VAL A 277 40.63 -32.57 9.25
C VAL A 277 41.15 -31.16 9.51
N ALA A 278 40.89 -30.73 10.74
CA ALA A 278 41.16 -29.44 11.35
C ALA A 278 42.65 -29.16 11.58
N VAL A 279 43.01 -27.87 11.63
CA VAL A 279 44.14 -27.38 12.42
C VAL A 279 43.68 -26.19 13.25
N VAL A 280 43.96 -26.31 14.54
CA VAL A 280 43.73 -25.36 15.64
C VAL A 280 44.71 -24.19 15.52
N GLY A 281 44.22 -22.98 15.77
CA GLY A 281 45.04 -21.79 16.04
C GLY A 281 44.37 -20.96 17.13
N LEU A 282 44.82 -21.17 18.37
CA LEU A 282 44.54 -20.33 19.53
C LEU A 282 45.61 -19.23 19.63
N THR A 283 45.31 -18.24 20.49
CA THR A 283 46.13 -17.09 20.97
C THR A 283 45.99 -15.83 20.12
N ALA A 284 45.85 -14.61 20.65
CA ALA A 284 45.63 -14.05 21.99
C ALA A 284 45.42 -12.50 21.84
N LEU A 285 45.14 -11.83 22.98
CA LEU A 285 45.14 -10.37 23.25
C LEU A 285 43.84 -9.60 22.94
N ALA A 286 43.34 -8.67 23.76
CA ALA A 286 43.53 -8.29 25.17
C ALA A 286 42.47 -7.23 25.49
N LEU A 287 41.92 -7.28 26.71
CA LEU A 287 41.47 -6.18 27.57
C LEU A 287 40.84 -4.91 26.96
N LEU A 288 39.60 -4.59 27.38
CA LEU A 288 39.34 -3.34 28.11
C LEU A 288 37.97 -3.34 28.81
N ALA A 289 38.03 -3.08 30.11
CA ALA A 289 36.91 -2.87 31.00
C ALA A 289 36.55 -1.38 31.11
N THR A 290 35.30 -1.11 31.51
CA THR A 290 34.77 0.09 32.18
C THR A 290 34.81 1.44 31.46
N VAL A 291 33.62 1.99 31.14
CA VAL A 291 33.14 3.30 31.68
C VAL A 291 31.60 3.27 31.78
N LEU A 292 31.09 3.19 33.01
CA LEU A 292 29.80 3.76 33.41
C LEU A 292 30.12 4.82 34.47
N VAL A 293 29.96 6.10 34.14
CA VAL A 293 29.59 7.13 35.12
C VAL A 293 28.72 8.17 34.42
N ALA A 294 27.48 8.20 34.89
CA ALA A 294 26.60 9.32 35.18
C ALA A 294 26.62 10.57 34.27
N ARG A 295 25.43 10.85 33.73
CA ARG A 295 24.87 12.19 33.84
C ARG A 295 23.45 12.08 34.41
N GLY A 296 23.34 12.39 35.70
CA GLY A 296 22.06 12.54 36.36
C GLY A 296 21.38 13.85 35.98
N TRP A 297 20.06 13.83 36.06
CA TRP A 297 19.27 14.96 36.54
C TRP A 297 18.21 14.41 37.51
N SER A 298 18.32 14.88 38.74
CA SER A 298 17.31 14.83 39.78
C SER A 298 16.30 15.94 39.52
N GLY A 299 15.01 15.69 39.75
CA GLY A 299 13.98 16.72 39.66
C GLY A 299 12.56 16.19 39.76
N ASP A 300 12.08 16.18 41.00
CA ASP A 300 10.70 16.28 41.49
C ASP A 300 9.59 15.27 41.13
N ASN A 301 9.09 14.69 42.22
CA ASN A 301 7.81 14.02 42.35
C ASN A 301 6.68 15.04 42.18
N GLY A 302 5.98 14.98 41.05
CA GLY A 302 4.61 15.49 40.92
C GLY A 302 3.76 14.38 40.33
N VAL A 303 2.79 13.88 41.11
CA VAL A 303 1.72 13.01 40.61
C VAL A 303 0.76 13.88 39.79
N PRO A 304 0.48 13.57 38.50
CA PRO A 304 -0.71 14.09 37.85
C PRO A 304 -1.76 12.98 37.75
N GLU A 305 -2.95 13.25 38.27
CA GLU A 305 -4.16 12.52 37.90
C GLU A 305 -4.32 12.49 36.38
N GLN A 306 -4.55 11.31 35.82
CA GLN A 306 -4.73 11.10 34.39
C GLN A 306 -6.17 11.48 33.97
N GLY A 307 -6.36 12.72 33.58
CA GLY A 307 -7.42 13.10 32.63
C GLY A 307 -6.92 12.89 31.21
N ALA A 308 -7.57 12.02 30.43
CA ALA A 308 -7.28 11.87 29.01
C ALA A 308 -7.71 13.15 28.25
N THR A 309 -6.79 14.12 28.15
CA THR A 309 -7.01 15.37 27.42
C THR A 309 -6.81 15.12 25.93
N TRP A 310 -7.93 15.06 25.21
CA TRP A 310 -7.95 15.15 23.76
C TRP A 310 -7.76 16.62 23.39
N GLY A 311 -6.56 16.98 22.94
CA GLY A 311 -6.24 18.35 22.58
C GLY A 311 -7.11 18.84 21.42
N ALA A 312 -7.95 19.84 21.69
CA ALA A 312 -8.61 20.66 20.68
C ALA A 312 -7.77 21.93 20.46
N PRO A 313 -7.37 22.27 19.22
CA PRO A 313 -6.88 23.62 18.94
C PRO A 313 -8.07 24.58 18.85
N SER A 314 -8.07 25.60 19.72
CA SER A 314 -9.00 26.72 19.71
C SER A 314 -8.82 27.55 18.44
N GLY A 315 -9.79 27.49 17.53
CA GLY A 315 -9.87 28.37 16.36
C GLY A 315 -10.63 29.66 16.71
N ASN A 316 -9.96 30.81 16.65
CA ASN A 316 -10.63 32.12 16.66
C ASN A 316 -11.52 32.27 15.42
N ARG A 317 -12.80 32.57 15.64
CA ARG A 317 -13.74 33.02 14.59
C ARG A 317 -13.39 34.45 14.18
N THR A 318 -13.03 34.65 12.92
CA THR A 318 -13.12 35.95 12.24
C THR A 318 -14.18 35.89 11.15
N ILE A 319 -15.06 36.88 11.17
CA ILE A 319 -16.25 37.05 10.34
C ILE A 319 -15.82 37.46 8.91
N PRO A 320 -16.34 36.84 7.83
CA PRO A 320 -16.15 37.35 6.48
C PRO A 320 -17.23 38.39 6.13
N SER A 321 -16.80 39.53 5.56
CA SER A 321 -17.68 40.53 4.94
C SER A 321 -17.78 40.29 3.42
N ALA A 322 -18.89 40.74 2.83
CA ALA A 322 -19.47 40.38 1.53
C ALA A 322 -18.73 40.96 0.28
N PRO A 323 -19.13 40.58 -0.97
CA PRO A 323 -18.28 40.51 -2.17
C PRO A 323 -18.44 41.71 -3.14
N PRO A 324 -17.62 41.75 -4.21
CA PRO A 324 -18.06 42.27 -5.51
C PRO A 324 -17.94 41.25 -6.65
N THR A 325 -18.91 41.27 -7.58
CA THR A 325 -18.99 40.54 -8.86
C THR A 325 -18.72 41.47 -10.06
N PRO A 326 -18.77 41.04 -11.34
CA PRO A 326 -17.64 40.57 -12.13
C PRO A 326 -17.38 41.44 -13.39
N VAL A 327 -16.16 41.39 -13.94
CA VAL A 327 -15.90 41.83 -15.33
C VAL A 327 -15.09 40.74 -16.03
N GLY A 328 -15.56 40.31 -17.19
CA GLY A 328 -15.18 39.04 -17.81
C GLY A 328 -14.03 39.05 -18.82
N SER A 329 -13.44 37.85 -18.95
CA SER A 329 -12.85 37.19 -20.13
C SER A 329 -11.61 37.78 -20.83
N PRO A 330 -10.72 36.92 -21.42
CA PRO A 330 -11.01 35.58 -21.93
C PRO A 330 -10.26 34.42 -21.25
N SER A 331 -10.89 33.25 -21.42
CA SER A 331 -10.46 31.90 -21.04
C SER A 331 -9.04 31.54 -21.51
N ALA A 332 -8.22 31.07 -20.56
CA ALA A 332 -7.04 30.24 -20.80
C ALA A 332 -7.37 28.73 -20.78
N ALA A 333 -8.65 28.37 -20.96
CA ALA A 333 -9.14 27.00 -20.84
C ALA A 333 -8.97 26.15 -22.13
N SER A 334 -8.02 26.49 -23.01
CA SER A 334 -7.69 25.66 -24.18
C SER A 334 -6.18 25.53 -24.42
N ALA A 335 -5.35 25.87 -23.45
CA ALA A 335 -3.98 25.41 -23.42
C ALA A 335 -3.87 24.28 -22.40
N THR A 336 -3.10 23.25 -22.73
CA THR A 336 -2.64 22.16 -21.84
C THR A 336 -3.60 21.00 -21.55
N ASP A 337 -4.21 20.43 -22.60
CA ASP A 337 -4.26 18.96 -22.63
C ASP A 337 -2.85 18.47 -23.05
N PRO A 338 -2.24 17.52 -22.32
CA PRO A 338 -0.93 16.98 -22.66
C PRO A 338 -0.94 16.36 -24.05
N VAL A 339 0.14 16.57 -24.80
CA VAL A 339 0.22 16.12 -26.20
C VAL A 339 0.50 14.62 -26.20
N GLU A 340 -0.36 13.86 -26.89
CA GLU A 340 -0.15 12.43 -27.09
C GLU A 340 1.06 12.20 -28.00
N VAL A 341 2.08 11.53 -27.46
CA VAL A 341 3.32 11.19 -28.18
C VAL A 341 3.14 9.88 -28.95
N GLY A 342 2.33 8.97 -28.42
CA GLY A 342 1.88 7.78 -29.14
C GLY A 342 0.92 6.90 -28.33
N HIS A 343 0.07 6.16 -29.03
CA HIS A 343 -0.81 5.15 -28.44
C HIS A 343 -0.62 3.78 -29.09
N GLY A 344 -0.92 2.73 -28.33
CA GLY A 344 -0.96 1.37 -28.85
C GLY A 344 -0.70 0.32 -27.79
N ARG A 345 -0.23 -0.83 -28.26
CA ARG A 345 0.05 -2.01 -27.43
C ARG A 345 1.55 -2.19 -27.27
N PHE A 346 2.02 -2.40 -26.04
CA PHE A 346 3.41 -2.77 -25.79
C PHE A 346 3.57 -4.29 -25.86
N ARG A 347 4.29 -4.80 -26.86
CA ARG A 347 4.68 -6.21 -26.99
C ARG A 347 6.12 -6.40 -26.52
N SER A 348 6.36 -7.40 -25.68
CA SER A 348 7.72 -7.82 -25.31
C SER A 348 8.44 -8.41 -26.52
N ALA A 349 9.66 -7.95 -26.79
CA ALA A 349 10.44 -8.36 -27.95
C ALA A 349 10.87 -9.84 -27.93
N THR A 350 10.95 -10.46 -26.75
CA THR A 350 11.41 -11.86 -26.59
C THR A 350 10.30 -12.83 -26.21
N ALA A 351 9.29 -12.37 -25.47
CA ALA A 351 8.19 -13.24 -25.02
C ALA A 351 7.03 -13.31 -26.02
N ASP A 352 6.93 -12.38 -26.97
CA ASP A 352 5.78 -12.22 -27.87
C ASP A 352 4.42 -12.09 -27.14
N LEU A 353 4.48 -11.64 -25.87
CA LEU A 353 3.34 -11.33 -25.03
C LEU A 353 3.21 -9.82 -24.88
N CYS A 354 1.99 -9.36 -24.64
CA CYS A 354 1.66 -7.95 -24.53
C CYS A 354 1.40 -7.55 -23.08
N LEU A 355 1.74 -6.30 -22.78
CA LEU A 355 1.48 -5.67 -21.49
C LEU A 355 -0.03 -5.49 -21.29
N ASP A 356 -0.57 -6.20 -20.32
CA ASP A 356 -1.99 -6.28 -20.01
C ASP A 356 -2.26 -6.02 -18.52
N LEU A 357 -3.53 -5.84 -18.17
CA LEU A 357 -4.01 -5.75 -16.81
C LEU A 357 -4.53 -7.11 -16.35
N HIS A 358 -4.16 -7.51 -15.12
CA HIS A 358 -4.62 -8.78 -14.58
C HIS A 358 -6.16 -8.86 -14.55
N GLY A 359 -6.71 -9.90 -15.19
CA GLY A 359 -8.15 -10.14 -15.24
C GLY A 359 -8.92 -9.13 -16.08
N ASP A 360 -8.28 -8.50 -17.08
CA ASP A 360 -8.87 -7.55 -18.03
C ASP A 360 -9.59 -6.36 -17.35
N THR A 361 -9.23 -6.06 -16.10
CA THR A 361 -9.92 -5.10 -15.25
C THR A 361 -9.06 -3.87 -15.02
N ALA A 362 -9.60 -2.68 -15.32
CA ALA A 362 -8.92 -1.41 -15.09
C ALA A 362 -9.38 -0.78 -13.77
N ALA A 363 -8.76 -1.22 -12.67
CA ALA A 363 -8.96 -0.66 -11.34
C ALA A 363 -7.63 -0.35 -10.65
N ASP A 364 -7.66 0.58 -9.69
CA ASP A 364 -6.49 0.93 -8.89
C ASP A 364 -5.95 -0.29 -8.14
N GLY A 365 -4.64 -0.49 -8.18
CA GLY A 365 -3.93 -1.61 -7.57
C GLY A 365 -3.89 -2.90 -8.40
N VAL A 366 -4.55 -2.97 -9.56
CA VAL A 366 -4.49 -4.15 -10.44
C VAL A 366 -3.08 -4.31 -10.99
N ALA A 367 -2.53 -5.53 -10.93
CA ALA A 367 -1.18 -5.81 -11.42
C ALA A 367 -1.09 -5.77 -12.94
N ALA A 368 0.01 -5.23 -13.46
CA ALA A 368 0.38 -5.38 -14.86
C ALA A 368 0.98 -6.78 -15.09
N VAL A 369 0.55 -7.43 -16.15
CA VAL A 369 0.93 -8.81 -16.50
C VAL A 369 1.24 -8.93 -17.99
N LEU A 370 1.90 -10.01 -18.37
CA LEU A 370 2.08 -10.45 -19.75
C LEU A 370 0.95 -11.39 -20.14
N ALA A 371 0.25 -11.05 -21.21
CA ALA A 371 -0.84 -11.85 -21.76
C ALA A 371 -0.71 -12.00 -23.29
N ALA A 372 -1.50 -12.91 -23.87
CA ALA A 372 -1.57 -13.03 -25.31
C ALA A 372 -2.08 -11.71 -25.92
N CYS A 373 -1.42 -11.25 -26.97
CA CYS A 373 -1.74 -9.97 -27.60
C CYS A 373 -3.15 -9.97 -28.20
N SER A 374 -3.96 -8.99 -27.81
CA SER A 374 -5.35 -8.82 -28.22
C SER A 374 -5.68 -7.33 -28.43
N THR A 375 -6.88 -7.05 -28.94
CA THR A 375 -7.39 -5.68 -29.09
C THR A 375 -8.14 -5.19 -27.84
N ALA A 376 -8.02 -5.89 -26.71
CA ALA A 376 -8.67 -5.50 -25.45
C ALA A 376 -8.14 -4.14 -24.98
N LEU A 377 -9.04 -3.29 -24.44
CA LEU A 377 -8.67 -1.97 -23.90
C LEU A 377 -7.70 -2.07 -22.72
N SER A 378 -7.65 -3.21 -22.04
CA SER A 378 -6.68 -3.50 -20.97
C SER A 378 -5.23 -3.60 -21.47
N GLN A 379 -5.02 -3.84 -22.77
CA GLN A 379 -3.69 -3.88 -23.42
C GLN A 379 -3.33 -2.59 -24.18
N GLN A 380 -4.21 -1.58 -24.14
CA GLN A 380 -4.03 -0.35 -24.88
C GLN A 380 -3.55 0.76 -23.94
N TRP A 381 -2.46 1.42 -24.34
CA TRP A 381 -1.76 2.42 -23.57
C TRP A 381 -1.56 3.70 -24.38
N SER A 382 -1.72 4.85 -23.74
CA SER A 382 -1.42 6.17 -24.29
C SER A 382 -0.20 6.72 -23.56
N TYR A 383 0.85 7.05 -24.31
CA TYR A 383 2.03 7.74 -23.82
C TYR A 383 1.96 9.22 -24.21
N GLN A 384 2.07 10.09 -23.22
CA GLN A 384 1.98 11.55 -23.38
C GLN A 384 3.33 12.22 -23.09
N ASP A 385 3.44 13.50 -23.44
CA ASP A 385 4.64 14.33 -23.24
C ASP A 385 4.98 14.56 -21.76
N ASP A 386 4.01 14.39 -20.87
CA ASP A 386 4.18 14.33 -19.40
C ASP A 386 4.92 13.04 -18.92
N GLY A 387 5.20 12.11 -19.83
CA GLY A 387 5.87 10.84 -19.55
C GLY A 387 4.99 9.77 -18.93
N LEU A 388 3.67 10.00 -18.82
CA LEU A 388 2.73 9.04 -18.24
C LEU A 388 2.30 8.00 -19.26
N LEU A 389 2.15 6.74 -18.80
CA LEU A 389 1.54 5.65 -19.55
C LEU A 389 0.11 5.41 -19.05
N ARG A 390 -0.88 6.04 -19.68
CA ARG A 390 -2.30 5.97 -19.32
C ARG A 390 -2.98 4.73 -19.91
N SER A 391 -3.80 4.04 -19.13
CA SER A 391 -4.63 2.95 -19.64
C SER A 391 -5.82 3.51 -20.43
N LEU A 392 -6.09 2.99 -21.63
CA LEU A 392 -7.28 3.39 -22.40
C LEU A 392 -8.58 2.80 -21.80
N ALA A 393 -8.50 1.72 -21.02
CA ALA A 393 -9.65 1.18 -20.31
C ALA A 393 -10.10 2.08 -19.13
N ALA A 394 -9.18 2.85 -18.54
CA ALA A 394 -9.45 3.83 -17.49
C ALA A 394 -8.44 4.99 -17.55
N PRO A 395 -8.71 6.08 -18.31
CA PRO A 395 -7.74 7.17 -18.55
C PRO A 395 -7.26 7.94 -17.32
N ALA A 396 -7.97 7.83 -16.20
CA ALA A 396 -7.55 8.37 -14.90
C ALA A 396 -6.45 7.55 -14.21
N LEU A 397 -6.18 6.33 -14.72
CA LEU A 397 -5.21 5.40 -14.19
C LEU A 397 -4.02 5.23 -15.15
N CYS A 398 -2.83 5.18 -14.55
CA CYS A 398 -1.55 5.06 -15.22
C CYS A 398 -0.79 3.83 -14.73
N LEU A 399 0.11 3.33 -15.57
CA LEU A 399 1.10 2.35 -15.16
C LEU A 399 1.98 2.97 -14.07
N ALA A 400 2.13 2.27 -12.95
CA ALA A 400 2.89 2.71 -11.79
C ALA A 400 3.84 1.61 -11.33
N SER A 401 5.12 1.96 -11.21
CA SER A 401 6.20 1.06 -10.81
C SER A 401 6.63 1.33 -9.38
N ASP A 402 6.62 0.31 -8.52
CA ASP A 402 7.15 0.42 -7.15
C ASP A 402 8.57 -0.17 -7.12
N PRO A 403 9.64 0.67 -7.15
CA PRO A 403 11.01 0.17 -7.21
C PRO A 403 11.42 -0.59 -5.93
N ASP A 404 10.80 -0.29 -4.78
CA ASP A 404 11.09 -0.98 -3.52
C ASP A 404 10.48 -2.39 -3.49
N LYS A 405 9.27 -2.55 -4.06
CA LYS A 405 8.55 -3.83 -4.11
C LYS A 405 8.81 -4.61 -5.39
N GLY A 406 9.41 -3.99 -6.41
CA GLY A 406 9.62 -4.56 -7.74
C GLY A 406 8.33 -4.77 -8.53
N SER A 407 7.20 -4.24 -8.10
CA SER A 407 5.88 -4.49 -8.69
C SER A 407 5.46 -3.39 -9.65
N VAL A 408 4.78 -3.75 -10.73
CA VAL A 408 4.14 -2.81 -11.66
C VAL A 408 2.63 -3.01 -11.58
N VAL A 409 1.90 -1.93 -11.28
CA VAL A 409 0.44 -1.94 -11.08
C VAL A 409 -0.19 -0.77 -11.82
N LEU A 410 -1.49 -0.84 -12.00
CA LEU A 410 -2.30 0.30 -12.43
C LEU A 410 -2.64 1.14 -11.20
N ALA A 411 -2.38 2.44 -11.25
CA ALA A 411 -2.71 3.35 -10.14
C ALA A 411 -3.15 4.72 -10.64
N GLY A 412 -3.76 5.54 -9.78
CA GLY A 412 -4.09 6.93 -10.12
C GLY A 412 -2.89 7.69 -10.69
N CYS A 413 -3.05 8.32 -11.85
CA CYS A 413 -1.94 8.95 -12.60
C CYS A 413 -1.15 10.03 -11.84
N LEU A 414 -1.77 10.67 -10.85
CA LEU A 414 -1.17 11.78 -10.11
C LEU A 414 -0.81 11.40 -8.67
N VAL A 415 -1.40 10.32 -8.15
CA VAL A 415 -1.44 10.06 -6.72
C VAL A 415 -1.24 8.58 -6.44
N HIS A 416 0.01 8.14 -6.39
CA HIS A 416 0.40 6.73 -6.24
C HIS A 416 1.80 6.58 -5.61
N ALA A 417 2.05 5.41 -5.01
CA ALA A 417 3.23 5.18 -4.16
C ALA A 417 4.52 5.00 -4.97
N GLY A 418 4.34 4.57 -6.23
CA GLY A 418 5.41 4.24 -7.16
C GLY A 418 5.84 5.41 -8.04
N GLU A 419 6.37 5.07 -9.18
CA GLU A 419 6.84 5.92 -10.25
C GLU A 419 5.96 5.66 -11.48
N VAL A 420 5.25 6.68 -11.95
CA VAL A 420 4.32 6.61 -13.09
C VAL A 420 4.88 7.22 -14.36
N GLN A 421 6.06 7.84 -14.28
CA GLN A 421 6.67 8.45 -15.45
C GLN A 421 7.82 7.64 -15.94
N TYR A 422 7.81 7.52 -17.24
CA TYR A 422 8.72 6.70 -17.96
C TYR A 422 9.42 7.53 -19.03
N ASP A 423 10.66 7.16 -19.30
CA ASP A 423 11.37 7.58 -20.50
C ASP A 423 11.39 6.39 -21.44
N LEU A 424 10.66 6.50 -22.56
CA LEU A 424 10.70 5.51 -23.65
C LEU A 424 11.97 5.72 -24.47
N THR A 425 12.86 4.73 -24.50
CA THR A 425 14.11 4.85 -25.27
C THR A 425 13.92 4.41 -26.71
N VAL A 426 14.77 4.90 -27.61
CA VAL A 426 14.83 4.45 -29.02
C VAL A 426 15.16 2.95 -29.17
N ARG A 427 15.63 2.30 -28.11
CA ARG A 427 15.87 0.84 -28.05
C ARG A 427 14.64 0.05 -27.60
N GLY A 428 13.52 0.71 -27.33
CA GLY A 428 12.30 0.10 -26.83
C GLY A 428 12.33 -0.17 -25.32
N GLU A 429 13.22 0.43 -24.55
CA GLU A 429 13.21 0.26 -23.09
C GLU A 429 12.19 1.24 -22.47
N ILE A 430 11.43 0.78 -21.47
CA ILE A 430 10.55 1.63 -20.66
C ILE A 430 11.26 1.89 -19.33
N LEU A 431 11.97 3.02 -19.25
CA LEU A 431 12.80 3.35 -18.08
C LEU A 431 12.02 4.18 -17.08
N LEU A 432 12.29 3.96 -15.80
CA LEU A 432 11.80 4.82 -14.73
C LEU A 432 12.51 6.19 -14.82
N ARG A 433 11.77 7.28 -15.05
CA ARG A 433 12.28 8.67 -15.20
C ARG A 433 13.24 9.10 -14.08
N TRP A 434 12.88 8.83 -12.83
CA TRP A 434 13.65 9.18 -11.62
C TRP A 434 14.62 8.07 -11.20
N HIS A 435 14.43 6.84 -11.67
CA HIS A 435 15.36 5.73 -11.47
C HIS A 435 15.84 5.18 -12.81
N ARG A 436 16.65 5.96 -13.55
CA ARG A 436 17.11 5.61 -14.91
C ARG A 436 17.96 4.33 -15.01
N ALA A 437 18.40 3.81 -13.88
CA ALA A 437 19.06 2.51 -13.75
C ALA A 437 18.07 1.34 -13.66
N LEU A 438 16.76 1.61 -13.62
CA LEU A 438 15.68 0.62 -13.56
C LEU A 438 14.82 0.70 -14.82
N ALA A 439 14.33 -0.46 -15.26
CA ALA A 439 13.45 -0.63 -16.39
C ALA A 439 12.25 -1.53 -16.04
N ILE A 440 11.15 -1.37 -16.75
CA ILE A 440 10.07 -2.35 -16.73
C ILE A 440 10.46 -3.53 -17.63
N ALA A 441 10.36 -4.75 -17.09
CA ALA A 441 10.73 -5.97 -17.79
C ALA A 441 9.75 -7.12 -17.49
N PRO A 442 9.63 -8.10 -18.40
CA PRO A 442 9.10 -9.43 -18.11
C PRO A 442 9.73 -10.03 -16.86
N GLY A 443 8.90 -10.48 -15.93
CA GLY A 443 9.28 -11.19 -14.72
C GLY A 443 9.20 -12.71 -14.88
N LYS A 444 8.98 -13.42 -13.76
CA LYS A 444 8.75 -14.87 -13.79
C LYS A 444 7.30 -15.15 -14.17
N GLY A 445 7.09 -15.97 -15.20
CA GLY A 445 5.75 -16.31 -15.65
C GLY A 445 5.05 -15.10 -16.29
N PRO A 446 3.79 -14.78 -15.92
CA PRO A 446 3.08 -13.65 -16.49
C PRO A 446 3.40 -12.31 -15.80
N ASP A 447 4.27 -12.29 -14.80
CA ASP A 447 4.50 -11.06 -14.02
C ASP A 447 5.27 -10.01 -14.83
N VAL A 448 4.94 -8.72 -14.61
CA VAL A 448 5.73 -7.59 -15.07
C VAL A 448 6.36 -6.92 -13.86
N VAL A 449 7.68 -6.71 -13.89
CA VAL A 449 8.46 -6.28 -12.73
C VAL A 449 9.35 -5.08 -13.05
N VAL A 450 9.81 -4.41 -12.00
CA VAL A 450 10.90 -3.43 -12.08
C VAL A 450 12.22 -4.17 -11.91
N ALA A 451 13.12 -4.05 -12.88
CA ALA A 451 14.42 -4.72 -12.90
C ALA A 451 15.57 -3.72 -13.12
N ASP A 452 16.79 -4.10 -12.71
CA ASP A 452 18.00 -3.35 -13.05
C ASP A 452 18.19 -3.33 -14.57
N ARG A 453 18.49 -2.15 -15.10
CA ARG A 453 18.71 -1.95 -16.52
C ARG A 453 20.05 -2.54 -16.94
N ASP A 454 20.01 -3.57 -17.77
CA ASP A 454 21.19 -4.25 -18.33
C ASP A 454 21.27 -4.12 -19.86
N GLY A 455 20.21 -3.61 -20.50
CA GLY A 455 20.12 -3.44 -21.95
C GLY A 455 19.87 -4.74 -22.73
N ALA A 456 19.51 -5.82 -22.03
CA ALA A 456 19.16 -7.10 -22.63
C ALA A 456 17.89 -7.01 -23.48
N GLU A 457 17.69 -7.97 -24.39
CA GLU A 457 16.57 -7.95 -25.33
C GLU A 457 15.22 -8.21 -24.66
N ASP A 458 15.21 -8.90 -23.52
CA ASP A 458 14.02 -9.13 -22.72
C ASP A 458 13.48 -7.86 -22.05
N GLN A 459 14.30 -6.82 -21.89
CA GLN A 459 13.87 -5.50 -21.43
C GLN A 459 13.34 -4.60 -22.55
N ARG A 460 13.24 -5.10 -23.79
CA ARG A 460 12.77 -4.33 -24.95
C ARG A 460 11.29 -4.57 -25.22
N TRP A 461 10.61 -3.47 -25.48
CA TRP A 461 9.21 -3.37 -25.80
C TRP A 461 9.02 -2.73 -27.18
N VAL A 462 8.15 -3.33 -27.97
CA VAL A 462 7.72 -2.81 -29.26
C VAL A 462 6.34 -2.19 -29.07
N LEU A 463 6.22 -0.88 -29.31
CA LEU A 463 4.94 -0.21 -29.35
C LEU A 463 4.28 -0.47 -30.72
N GLU A 464 3.26 -1.30 -30.73
CA GLU A 464 2.45 -1.59 -31.92
C GLU A 464 1.28 -0.59 -31.98
N THR A 465 1.37 0.35 -32.92
CA THR A 465 0.28 1.29 -33.22
C THR A 465 -0.81 0.57 -34.03
N THR A 466 -2.07 1.00 -33.87
CA THR A 466 -3.23 0.41 -34.53
C THR A 466 -3.18 0.47 -36.07
N GLU A 467 -2.35 1.35 -36.65
CA GLU A 467 -2.08 1.41 -38.10
C GLU A 467 -1.13 0.30 -38.60
N SER A 468 -0.27 -0.24 -37.73
CA SER A 468 0.74 -1.25 -38.11
C SER A 468 0.17 -2.68 -38.22
N ALA A 469 -1.10 -2.89 -37.82
CA ALA A 469 -1.75 -4.20 -37.87
C ALA A 469 -2.29 -4.59 -39.26
N VAL A 470 -2.22 -3.71 -40.25
CA VAL A 470 -2.81 -3.92 -41.59
C VAL A 470 -1.79 -4.32 -42.68
N THR A 471 -0.47 -4.28 -42.41
CA THR A 471 0.57 -4.55 -43.44
C THR A 471 1.37 -5.84 -43.24
N GLY A 472 0.84 -6.81 -42.49
CA GLY A 472 1.44 -8.13 -42.33
C GLY A 472 1.05 -9.13 -43.43
N GLU A 473 1.54 -8.98 -44.66
CA GLU A 473 1.53 -10.07 -45.66
C GLU A 473 2.96 -10.63 -45.88
N PRO A 474 3.12 -11.96 -45.98
CA PRO A 474 4.43 -12.60 -45.97
C PRO A 474 5.10 -12.51 -47.34
N ARG A 475 6.24 -11.81 -47.42
CA ARG A 475 7.12 -11.82 -48.60
C ARG A 475 7.74 -13.22 -48.79
N LYS A 476 7.18 -14.01 -49.71
CA LYS A 476 7.87 -15.17 -50.33
C LYS A 476 8.84 -14.68 -51.40
N LYS A 477 10.11 -15.05 -51.25
CA LYS A 477 11.15 -15.03 -52.30
C LYS A 477 10.90 -16.14 -53.32
N SER A 478 10.82 -15.79 -54.60
CA SER A 478 11.27 -16.53 -55.80
C SER A 478 10.93 -15.64 -56.99
N GLY A 479 11.80 -15.30 -57.94
CA GLY A 479 12.57 -16.19 -58.80
C GLY A 479 12.07 -15.97 -60.24
N THR A 480 12.97 -15.47 -61.09
CA THR A 480 12.88 -15.07 -62.50
C THR A 480 12.10 -15.98 -63.47
N GLY A 481 11.45 -15.39 -64.49
CA GLY A 481 11.13 -16.09 -65.75
C GLY A 481 10.03 -15.47 -66.64
N GLU A 482 10.44 -14.84 -67.75
CA GLU A 482 9.84 -14.73 -69.11
C GLU A 482 8.37 -14.31 -69.43
N LYS A 483 8.32 -13.31 -70.34
CA LYS A 483 7.56 -13.12 -71.62
C LYS A 483 6.02 -13.03 -71.70
N GLY A 484 5.60 -12.00 -72.46
CA GLY A 484 4.36 -11.87 -73.26
C GLY A 484 3.18 -11.28 -72.48
N GLU A 485 2.26 -10.48 -72.99
CA GLU A 485 1.96 -9.86 -74.29
C GLU A 485 0.92 -8.75 -74.01
N LYS A 486 0.71 -7.84 -74.98
CA LYS A 486 -0.23 -6.70 -75.02
C LYS A 486 -1.63 -6.94 -74.44
N ALA A 487 -2.19 -5.90 -73.78
CA ALA A 487 -3.49 -5.30 -74.14
C ALA A 487 -3.76 -4.01 -73.33
N THR A 488 -3.91 -2.88 -74.02
CA THR A 488 -4.76 -1.75 -73.60
C THR A 488 -6.20 -2.05 -74.05
N PRO A 489 -7.26 -1.51 -73.37
CA PRO A 489 -7.74 -0.17 -73.75
C PRO A 489 -8.39 0.66 -72.61
N LYS A 490 -8.55 1.98 -72.93
CA LYS A 490 -9.58 2.95 -72.49
C LYS A 490 -9.80 3.14 -70.98
N GLY A 491 -9.69 4.34 -70.39
CA GLY A 491 -9.92 5.68 -70.94
C GLY A 491 -11.40 6.04 -70.86
N GLU A 492 -11.82 6.63 -69.74
CA GLU A 492 -13.01 7.49 -69.68
C GLU A 492 -12.81 8.59 -68.63
N LYS A 493 -12.92 9.83 -69.12
CA LYS A 493 -13.04 11.07 -68.36
C LYS A 493 -14.46 11.16 -67.80
N GLY A 494 -14.61 11.68 -66.59
CA GLY A 494 -15.88 12.10 -66.02
C GLY A 494 -15.66 13.23 -65.04
N ASP A 495 -16.16 14.40 -65.40
CA ASP A 495 -15.92 15.69 -64.77
C ASP A 495 -16.56 15.84 -63.39
N GLY A 496 -15.93 16.67 -62.55
CA GLY A 496 -16.60 17.84 -61.99
C GLY A 496 -17.51 17.69 -60.75
N LEU A 497 -17.21 18.57 -59.80
CA LEU A 497 -18.08 19.18 -58.79
C LEU A 497 -18.27 18.46 -57.44
N LEU A 498 -17.55 19.03 -56.47
CA LEU A 498 -17.84 19.05 -55.03
C LEU A 498 -19.27 19.59 -54.77
N PRO A 499 -20.02 19.02 -53.80
CA PRO A 499 -21.05 19.74 -53.09
C PRO A 499 -20.55 20.25 -51.73
N ALA A 500 -20.93 21.50 -51.45
CA ALA A 500 -20.61 22.25 -50.27
C ALA A 500 -21.34 21.75 -49.00
N VAL A 501 -20.64 21.93 -47.88
CA VAL A 501 -21.11 21.72 -46.50
C VAL A 501 -22.14 22.80 -46.11
N PRO A 502 -23.32 22.46 -45.57
CA PRO A 502 -24.20 23.43 -44.96
C PRO A 502 -23.88 23.65 -43.47
N SER A 503 -23.79 24.92 -43.07
CA SER A 503 -23.53 25.37 -41.70
C SER A 503 -24.70 25.08 -40.73
N PRO A 504 -24.45 24.95 -39.40
CA PRO A 504 -25.48 24.62 -38.42
C PRO A 504 -26.38 25.82 -38.06
N ARG A 505 -27.69 25.56 -37.93
CA ARG A 505 -28.70 26.53 -37.45
C ARG A 505 -28.80 26.47 -35.92
N LEU A 506 -28.74 27.64 -35.29
CA LEU A 506 -29.00 27.86 -33.85
C LEU A 506 -30.49 27.60 -33.51
N PRO A 507 -30.82 27.03 -32.33
CA PRO A 507 -32.20 26.97 -31.86
C PRO A 507 -32.64 28.29 -31.22
N VAL A 508 -33.83 28.74 -31.65
CA VAL A 508 -34.59 29.88 -31.13
C VAL A 508 -35.25 29.53 -29.79
N ARG A 509 -35.23 30.47 -28.84
CA ARG A 509 -35.86 30.41 -27.52
C ARG A 509 -37.33 30.87 -27.61
N PRO A 510 -38.33 30.14 -27.08
CA PRO A 510 -39.68 30.65 -26.94
C PRO A 510 -39.92 31.35 -25.57
N PRO A 511 -40.98 32.18 -25.46
CA PRO A 511 -41.10 33.26 -24.48
C PRO A 511 -41.74 32.88 -23.15
N SER A 512 -41.57 33.76 -22.18
CA SER A 512 -42.11 33.81 -20.81
C SER A 512 -43.44 34.55 -20.73
N GLU A 513 -44.41 33.98 -20.00
CA GLU A 513 -45.60 34.55 -19.32
C GLU A 513 -46.38 33.32 -18.81
N ASP A 514 -47.03 33.19 -17.65
CA ASP A 514 -47.26 34.00 -16.45
C ASP A 514 -47.64 33.02 -15.31
N ARG A 515 -47.34 33.35 -14.05
CA ARG A 515 -47.69 32.56 -12.85
C ARG A 515 -49.16 32.74 -12.46
N PRO A 516 -49.72 31.77 -11.71
CA PRO A 516 -50.28 32.13 -10.39
C PRO A 516 -49.72 31.27 -9.24
N HIS A 517 -49.59 31.91 -8.07
CA HIS A 517 -49.42 31.29 -6.75
C HIS A 517 -50.68 30.48 -6.36
N ASP A 518 -50.55 29.29 -5.75
CA ASP A 518 -50.86 29.09 -4.33
C ASP A 518 -50.51 27.69 -3.81
N ASP A 519 -50.08 27.68 -2.53
CA ASP A 519 -50.15 26.65 -1.48
C ASP A 519 -49.76 25.17 -1.70
N GLY A 520 -48.71 24.75 -0.97
CA GLY A 520 -48.61 23.39 -0.40
C GLY A 520 -48.87 23.44 1.12
N PRO A 521 -48.61 22.38 1.92
CA PRO A 521 -48.16 21.02 1.59
C PRO A 521 -49.01 19.90 2.26
N ASP A 522 -48.80 18.61 1.92
CA ASP A 522 -48.48 17.52 2.89
C ASP A 522 -48.40 16.09 2.26
N PRO A 523 -47.80 15.11 2.98
CA PRO A 523 -46.82 14.17 2.43
C PRO A 523 -47.33 12.76 2.13
N TYR A 524 -46.44 11.98 1.51
CA TYR A 524 -46.59 10.56 1.19
C TYR A 524 -46.75 9.68 2.44
N GLU A 525 -47.87 8.96 2.55
CA GLU A 525 -48.08 7.94 3.57
C GLU A 525 -47.33 6.63 3.25
N THR A 526 -46.70 6.08 4.28
CA THR A 526 -46.00 4.78 4.27
C THR A 526 -46.97 3.70 4.75
N ARG A 527 -47.15 2.64 3.96
CA ARG A 527 -48.05 1.52 4.27
C ARG A 527 -47.38 0.57 5.28
N MET A 528 -47.84 0.58 6.53
CA MET A 528 -47.43 -0.37 7.58
C MET A 528 -48.39 -1.57 7.62
N ALA A 529 -47.84 -2.78 7.71
CA ALA A 529 -48.59 -4.00 8.01
C ALA A 529 -48.53 -4.27 9.52
N GLN A 530 -49.70 -4.45 10.13
CA GLN A 530 -49.88 -4.79 11.54
C GLN A 530 -49.70 -6.30 11.75
N VAL A 531 -48.90 -6.70 12.74
CA VAL A 531 -48.92 -8.07 13.30
C VAL A 531 -49.06 -7.94 14.81
N ASP A 532 -50.08 -8.60 15.34
CA ASP A 532 -50.55 -8.55 16.72
C ASP A 532 -49.51 -8.92 17.78
N HIS A 533 -49.55 -8.17 18.88
CA HIS A 533 -48.89 -8.47 20.14
C HIS A 533 -49.55 -9.67 20.83
N ARG A 534 -48.77 -10.72 21.09
CA ARG A 534 -49.04 -11.71 22.13
C ARG A 534 -47.92 -11.63 23.16
N GLU A 535 -48.25 -11.20 24.38
CA GLU A 535 -47.37 -11.27 25.54
C GLU A 535 -47.09 -12.73 25.91
N GLU A 536 -45.82 -13.11 25.94
CA GLU A 536 -45.29 -14.27 26.66
C GLU A 536 -44.08 -13.83 27.50
N PRO A 537 -43.82 -14.48 28.65
CA PRO A 537 -43.20 -13.87 29.81
C PRO A 537 -41.68 -13.68 29.64
N ALA A 538 -41.18 -12.63 30.29
CA ALA A 538 -39.76 -12.30 30.35
C ALA A 538 -38.91 -13.49 30.81
N ALA A 539 -38.10 -14.03 29.90
CA ALA A 539 -37.02 -14.92 30.26
C ALA A 539 -35.95 -14.10 31.00
N GLU A 540 -35.74 -14.45 32.26
CA GLU A 540 -34.71 -13.94 33.15
C GLU A 540 -33.33 -14.07 32.49
N VAL A 541 -32.76 -12.95 32.04
CA VAL A 541 -31.38 -12.91 31.53
C VAL A 541 -30.45 -12.97 32.73
N VAL A 542 -30.03 -14.19 33.09
CA VAL A 542 -28.94 -14.40 34.04
C VAL A 542 -27.65 -13.82 33.42
N PRO A 543 -27.00 -12.82 34.04
CA PRO A 543 -25.74 -12.30 33.52
C PRO A 543 -24.67 -13.40 33.59
N ARG A 544 -24.16 -13.81 32.43
CA ARG A 544 -22.96 -14.66 32.36
C ARG A 544 -21.81 -13.90 33.02
N ARG A 545 -21.35 -14.38 34.17
CA ARG A 545 -20.10 -13.95 34.81
C ARG A 545 -18.96 -14.01 33.77
N PRO A 546 -18.03 -13.04 33.77
CA PRO A 546 -16.83 -13.13 32.96
C PRO A 546 -16.10 -14.44 33.31
N ALA A 547 -15.71 -15.20 32.29
CA ALA A 547 -14.99 -16.45 32.46
C ALA A 547 -13.78 -16.23 33.36
N GLU A 548 -13.77 -16.88 34.52
CA GLU A 548 -12.57 -16.98 35.36
C GLU A 548 -11.51 -17.70 34.53
N VAL A 549 -10.40 -17.00 34.30
CA VAL A 549 -9.19 -17.61 33.75
C VAL A 549 -8.71 -18.61 34.81
N PRO A 550 -8.62 -19.92 34.51
CA PRO A 550 -8.18 -20.89 35.51
C PRO A 550 -6.78 -20.50 35.99
N ALA A 551 -6.56 -20.50 37.31
CA ALA A 551 -5.27 -20.17 37.93
C ALA A 551 -4.08 -20.92 37.28
N ALA A 552 -4.32 -22.13 36.78
CA ALA A 552 -3.35 -22.95 36.04
C ALA A 552 -2.80 -22.29 34.75
N VAL A 553 -3.54 -21.39 34.09
CA VAL A 553 -3.08 -20.66 32.90
C VAL A 553 -2.15 -19.51 33.30
N SER A 554 -2.41 -18.87 34.44
CA SER A 554 -1.56 -17.81 35.01
C SER A 554 -0.24 -18.37 35.52
N GLU A 555 -0.27 -19.57 36.12
CA GLU A 555 0.91 -20.26 36.65
C GLU A 555 1.84 -20.74 35.51
N LYS A 556 1.27 -21.34 34.46
CA LYS A 556 2.04 -21.67 33.24
C LYS A 556 2.65 -20.46 32.54
N ALA A 557 1.95 -19.32 32.51
CA ALA A 557 2.48 -18.10 31.93
C ALA A 557 3.66 -17.55 32.76
N ALA A 558 3.59 -17.62 34.10
CA ALA A 558 4.67 -17.24 34.99
C ALA A 558 5.90 -18.17 34.86
N ASP A 559 5.68 -19.48 34.71
CA ASP A 559 6.75 -20.46 34.51
C ASP A 559 7.46 -20.27 33.16
N ILE A 560 6.72 -19.95 32.10
CA ILE A 560 7.29 -19.64 30.79
C ILE A 560 8.14 -18.36 30.86
N VAL A 561 7.66 -17.32 31.55
CA VAL A 561 8.42 -16.06 31.74
C VAL A 561 9.70 -16.30 32.56
N THR A 562 9.63 -17.15 33.59
CA THR A 562 10.77 -17.47 34.45
C THR A 562 11.80 -18.36 33.72
N SER A 563 11.33 -19.32 32.93
CA SER A 563 12.17 -20.19 32.11
C SER A 563 12.81 -19.45 30.92
N LEU A 564 12.19 -18.38 30.41
CA LEU A 564 12.78 -17.53 29.38
C LEU A 564 13.87 -16.61 29.94
N GLY A 565 13.73 -16.20 31.21
CA GLY A 565 14.74 -15.41 31.92
C GLY A 565 16.04 -16.15 32.23
N SER A 566 16.02 -17.49 32.26
CA SER A 566 17.22 -18.33 32.49
C SER A 566 17.95 -18.73 31.21
N VAL A 567 17.27 -18.76 30.06
CA VAL A 567 17.85 -19.12 28.76
C VAL A 567 18.53 -17.93 28.07
N LEU A 568 18.18 -16.70 28.46
CA LEU A 568 18.74 -15.45 27.91
C LEU A 568 19.88 -14.84 28.77
N ARG A 569 20.43 -15.59 29.72
CA ARG A 569 21.57 -15.17 30.57
C ARG A 569 22.87 -15.84 30.19
#